data_AF-A0A2S2NRG5-F1
#
_entry.id   AF-A0A2S2NRG5-F1
#
_cell.length_a   1.000
_cell.length_b   1.000
_cell.length_c   1.000
_cell.angle_alpha   90.00
_cell.angle_beta   90.00
_cell.angle_gamma   90.00
#
_symmetry.space_group_name_H-M   'P 1'
#
loop_
_entity.id
_entity.type
_entity.pdbx_description
1 polymer ?
#
loop_
_entity_poly.entity_id
_entity_poly.type
_entity_poly.pdbx_seq_one_letter_code
_entity_poly.pdbx_strand_id
1 'polypeptide(L)'
;SLVEHKHKVPHAGSIHTISCDEAFVHYWSPYQIEVYKLAHKLSKGHCKVAIDATGGLVSKILRPSTKEKSHHFFLYEIVVYGLGIQESISQMVSEKQNLPTILYWLNEWQLRGVPCP
;
A
#
# COMPACT_ATOMS: atom_id res chain seq x y z
N SER A 1 -13.36 6.05 11.92
CA SER A 1 -11.92 5.76 12.09
C SER A 1 -11.42 4.87 10.96
N LEU A 2 -10.10 4.75 10.71
CA LEU A 2 -9.59 3.82 9.68
C LEU A 2 -10.02 2.36 9.92
N VAL A 3 -10.11 1.97 11.20
CA VAL A 3 -10.61 0.64 11.60
C VAL A 3 -12.06 0.44 11.18
N GLU A 4 -12.92 1.45 11.33
CA GLU A 4 -14.30 1.35 10.85
C GLU A 4 -14.39 1.26 9.33
N HIS A 5 -13.59 2.06 8.60
CA HIS A 5 -13.57 2.02 7.14
C HIS A 5 -13.10 0.65 6.62
N LYS A 6 -12.16 -0.01 7.31
CA LYS A 6 -11.69 -1.35 6.95
C LYS A 6 -12.82 -2.40 6.88
N HIS A 7 -13.90 -2.20 7.63
CA HIS A 7 -15.02 -3.14 7.70
C HIS A 7 -16.29 -2.65 6.98
N LYS A 8 -16.28 -1.45 6.40
CA LYS A 8 -17.46 -0.84 5.77
C LYS A 8 -17.25 -0.62 4.28
N VAL A 9 -18.33 -0.78 3.51
CA VAL A 9 -18.37 -0.41 2.09
C VAL A 9 -18.08 1.10 1.97
N PRO A 10 -17.27 1.54 0.99
CA PRO A 10 -16.70 0.77 -0.12
C PRO A 10 -15.31 0.16 0.14
N HIS A 11 -14.74 0.31 1.35
CA HIS A 11 -13.35 -0.04 1.63
C HIS A 11 -13.15 -1.43 2.27
N ALA A 12 -14.24 -2.14 2.55
CA ALA A 12 -14.21 -3.50 3.03
C ALA A 12 -13.36 -4.39 2.13
N GLY A 13 -12.37 -5.09 2.72
CA GLY A 13 -11.43 -5.92 1.99
C GLY A 13 -10.30 -5.18 1.27
N SER A 14 -10.28 -3.84 1.33
CA SER A 14 -9.21 -3.02 0.72
C SER A 14 -8.17 -2.51 1.72
N ILE A 15 -8.49 -2.47 3.01
CA ILE A 15 -7.57 -2.03 4.07
C ILE A 15 -7.08 -3.26 4.83
N HIS A 16 -5.78 -3.48 4.86
CA HIS A 16 -5.19 -4.73 5.37
C HIS A 16 -4.58 -4.55 6.76
N THR A 17 -3.71 -3.56 6.91
CA THR A 17 -2.97 -3.32 8.16
C THR A 17 -3.05 -1.86 8.55
N ILE A 18 -3.18 -1.59 9.85
CA ILE A 18 -3.22 -0.24 10.42
C ILE A 18 -2.29 -0.21 11.63
N SER A 19 -1.38 0.76 11.69
CA SER A 19 -0.64 1.13 12.89
C SER A 19 -0.98 2.57 13.27
N CYS A 20 -1.13 2.83 14.57
CA CYS A 20 -1.55 4.14 15.10
C CYS A 20 -0.38 4.96 15.67
N ASP A 21 0.63 4.29 16.23
CA ASP A 21 1.84 4.90 16.79
C ASP A 21 3.04 4.56 15.91
N GLU A 22 3.71 5.62 15.44
CA GLU A 22 4.34 5.66 14.11
C GLU A 22 3.39 5.14 13.02
N ALA A 23 2.52 6.02 12.53
CA ALA A 23 1.30 5.64 11.83
C ALA A 23 1.56 5.13 10.40
N PHE A 24 0.91 4.04 10.03
CA PHE A 24 0.87 3.58 8.65
C PHE A 24 -0.40 2.78 8.33
N VAL A 25 -0.72 2.69 7.05
CA VAL A 25 -1.81 1.86 6.53
C VAL A 25 -1.37 1.14 5.27
N HIS A 26 -1.58 -0.18 5.22
CA HIS A 26 -1.44 -0.98 4.01
C HIS A 26 -2.82 -1.11 3.35
N TYR A 27 -2.92 -0.79 2.06
CA TYR A 27 -4.18 -0.89 1.35
C TYR A 27 -4.00 -1.26 -0.12
N TRP A 28 -4.94 -2.07 -0.61
CA TRP A 28 -5.15 -2.45 -1.99
C TRP A 28 -6.49 -3.17 -2.10
N SER A 29 -7.21 -2.93 -3.17
CA SER A 29 -8.49 -3.57 -3.46
C SER A 29 -8.30 -4.99 -4.02
N PRO A 30 -9.35 -5.84 -3.94
CA PRO A 30 -9.37 -7.12 -4.63
C PRO A 30 -9.16 -6.97 -6.15
N TYR A 31 -9.68 -5.90 -6.75
CA TYR A 31 -9.48 -5.60 -8.17
C TYR A 31 -8.00 -5.44 -8.53
N GLN A 32 -7.25 -4.69 -7.73
CA GLN A 32 -5.82 -4.47 -7.96
C GLN A 32 -5.00 -5.78 -7.93
N ILE A 33 -5.38 -6.72 -7.08
CA ILE A 33 -4.77 -8.06 -7.04
C ILE A 33 -5.03 -8.83 -8.33
N GLU A 34 -6.25 -8.79 -8.84
CA GLU A 34 -6.62 -9.47 -10.08
C GLU A 34 -5.97 -8.82 -11.32
N VAL A 35 -5.83 -7.48 -11.34
CA VAL A 35 -5.07 -6.76 -12.37
C VAL A 35 -3.63 -7.28 -12.43
N TYR A 36 -2.95 -7.39 -11.28
CA TYR A 36 -1.59 -7.89 -11.24
C TYR A 36 -1.49 -9.36 -11.68
N LYS A 37 -2.37 -10.24 -11.19
CA LYS A 37 -2.38 -11.65 -11.58
C LYS A 37 -2.58 -11.81 -13.09
N LEU A 38 -3.47 -11.02 -13.68
CA LEU A 38 -3.70 -11.02 -15.13
C LEU A 38 -2.44 -10.55 -15.88
N ALA A 39 -1.85 -9.43 -15.46
CA ALA A 39 -0.63 -8.90 -16.05
C ALA A 39 0.52 -9.92 -16.00
N HIS A 40 0.73 -10.54 -14.84
CA HIS A 40 1.72 -11.60 -14.62
C HIS A 40 1.47 -12.82 -15.52
N LYS A 41 0.22 -13.24 -15.69
CA LYS A 41 -0.13 -14.34 -16.60
C LYS A 41 0.16 -13.98 -18.06
N LEU A 42 -0.25 -12.79 -18.51
CA LEU A 42 -0.07 -12.32 -19.89
C LEU A 42 1.42 -12.11 -20.23
N SER A 43 2.23 -11.70 -19.27
CA SER A 43 3.68 -11.54 -19.42
C SER A 43 4.46 -12.86 -19.26
N LYS A 44 3.78 -14.00 -19.06
CA LYS A 44 4.40 -15.31 -18.76
C LYS A 44 5.33 -15.26 -17.55
N GLY A 45 4.98 -14.46 -16.54
CA GLY A 45 5.78 -14.26 -15.33
C GLY A 45 6.81 -13.14 -15.42
N HIS A 46 6.98 -12.47 -16.57
CA HIS A 46 7.92 -11.36 -16.73
C HIS A 46 7.22 -10.00 -16.58
N CYS A 47 6.43 -9.85 -15.51
CA CYS A 47 5.69 -8.62 -15.25
C CYS A 47 6.65 -7.50 -14.84
N LYS A 48 6.46 -6.28 -15.36
CA LYS A 48 7.24 -5.12 -14.92
C LYS A 48 6.48 -4.38 -13.83
N VAL A 49 7.16 -4.12 -12.72
CA VAL A 49 6.65 -3.30 -11.63
C VAL A 49 7.62 -2.17 -11.32
N ALA A 50 7.08 -1.03 -10.92
CA ALA A 50 7.82 0.09 -10.35
C ALA A 50 7.36 0.26 -8.89
N ILE A 51 8.28 0.63 -8.02
CA ILE A 51 7.99 0.96 -6.62
C ILE A 51 8.54 2.36 -6.37
N ASP A 52 7.68 3.28 -5.95
CA ASP A 52 8.06 4.66 -5.64
C ASP A 52 7.54 5.09 -4.27
N ALA A 53 8.15 6.14 -3.70
CA ALA A 53 7.72 6.79 -2.48
C ALA A 53 7.57 8.31 -2.70
N THR A 54 6.33 8.78 -2.71
CA THR A 54 6.01 10.20 -2.89
C THR A 54 5.65 10.87 -1.55
N GLY A 55 6.39 11.91 -1.18
CA GLY A 55 6.14 12.73 0.01
C GLY A 55 5.19 13.90 -0.26
N GLY A 56 4.73 14.54 0.82
CA GLY A 56 3.97 15.81 0.72
C GLY A 56 2.48 15.68 0.41
N LEU A 57 1.97 14.46 0.23
CA LEU A 57 0.55 14.19 -0.05
C LEU A 57 -0.34 14.21 1.20
N VAL A 58 0.24 13.94 2.38
CA VAL A 58 -0.49 13.82 3.64
C VAL A 58 0.04 14.83 4.65
N SER A 59 -0.88 15.60 5.24
CA SER A 59 -0.57 16.56 6.29
C SER A 59 -0.11 15.83 7.56
N LYS A 60 0.84 16.43 8.28
CA LYS A 60 1.27 15.93 9.59
C LYS A 60 0.09 15.91 10.55
N ILE A 61 -0.05 14.83 11.31
CA ILE A 61 -1.11 14.66 12.31
C ILE A 61 -0.63 15.15 13.67
N LEU A 62 -1.54 15.74 14.45
CA LEU A 62 -1.27 16.16 15.83
C LEU A 62 -1.54 14.99 16.78
N ARG A 63 -0.53 14.59 17.56
CA ARG A 63 -0.65 13.51 18.54
C ARG A 63 -1.46 14.00 19.76
N PRO A 64 -2.59 13.37 20.10
CA PRO A 64 -3.45 13.86 21.19
C PRO A 64 -2.75 13.91 22.55
N SER A 65 -1.88 12.92 22.81
CA SER A 65 -1.15 12.73 24.07
C SER A 65 0.03 13.69 24.24
N THR A 66 0.90 13.81 23.23
CA THR A 66 2.14 14.62 23.33
C THR A 66 1.99 16.05 22.84
N LYS A 67 0.92 16.36 22.10
CA LYS A 67 0.73 17.64 21.36
C LYS A 67 1.80 17.93 20.30
N GLU A 68 2.57 16.92 19.91
CA GLU A 68 3.58 17.04 18.85
C GLU A 68 2.97 16.67 17.49
N LYS A 69 3.59 17.20 16.43
CA LYS A 69 3.28 16.80 15.06
C LYS A 69 4.03 15.52 14.71
N SER A 70 3.39 14.62 13.97
CA SER A 70 4.03 13.44 13.39
C SER A 70 5.21 13.79 12.47
N HIS A 71 6.01 12.79 12.12
CA HIS A 71 6.95 12.89 11.01
C HIS A 71 6.21 13.02 9.66
N HIS A 72 6.98 13.22 8.59
CA HIS A 72 6.45 13.27 7.24
C HIS A 72 5.93 11.90 6.81
N PHE A 73 4.73 11.91 6.23
CA PHE A 73 4.17 10.75 5.58
C PHE A 73 4.62 10.66 4.12
N PHE A 74 4.83 9.43 3.68
CA PHE A 74 5.06 9.08 2.29
C PHE A 74 3.99 8.12 1.82
N LEU A 75 3.56 8.30 0.58
CA LEU A 75 2.80 7.30 -0.17
C LEU A 75 3.80 6.41 -0.88
N TYR A 76 3.90 5.17 -0.43
CA TYR A 76 4.55 4.10 -1.15
C TYR A 76 3.53 3.45 -2.08
N GLU A 77 3.90 3.25 -3.34
CA GLU A 77 3.05 2.56 -4.30
C GLU A 77 3.84 1.57 -5.14
N ILE A 78 3.20 0.45 -5.47
CA ILE A 78 3.65 -0.48 -6.50
C ILE A 78 2.76 -0.26 -7.71
N VAL A 79 3.36 -0.04 -8.88
CA VAL A 79 2.66 0.16 -10.15
C VAL A 79 3.08 -0.94 -11.11
N VAL A 80 2.10 -1.69 -11.64
CA VAL A 80 2.33 -2.56 -12.80
C VAL A 80 2.27 -1.72 -14.06
N TYR A 81 3.20 -1.96 -14.99
CA TYR A 81 3.22 -1.25 -16.26
C TYR A 81 3.62 -2.14 -17.44
N GLY A 82 3.15 -1.78 -18.63
CA GLY A 82 3.39 -2.53 -19.88
C GLY A 82 2.13 -3.26 -20.36
N LEU A 83 2.19 -3.86 -21.55
CA LEU A 83 1.03 -4.52 -22.18
C LEU A 83 -0.21 -3.61 -22.30
N GLY A 84 -0.01 -2.29 -22.39
CA GLY A 84 -1.08 -1.29 -22.47
C GLY A 84 -1.75 -0.94 -21.13
N ILE A 85 -1.25 -1.45 -20.00
CA ILE A 85 -1.74 -1.10 -18.67
C ILE A 85 -0.69 -0.29 -17.89
N GLN A 86 -1.18 0.60 -17.03
CA GLN A 86 -0.40 1.27 -15.99
C GLN A 86 -1.32 1.49 -14.79
N GLU A 87 -1.17 0.65 -13.77
CA GLU A 87 -2.11 0.61 -12.66
C GLU A 87 -1.38 0.40 -11.33
N SER A 88 -1.78 1.14 -10.29
CA SER A 88 -1.28 0.91 -8.93
C SER A 88 -1.88 -0.39 -8.40
N ILE A 89 -1.06 -1.29 -7.87
CA ILE A 89 -1.47 -2.65 -7.45
C ILE A 89 -1.34 -2.90 -5.94
N SER A 90 -0.59 -2.03 -5.25
CA SER A 90 -0.43 -2.04 -3.79
C SER A 90 0.02 -0.68 -3.31
N GLN A 91 -0.45 -0.27 -2.13
CA GLN A 91 -0.09 1.01 -1.54
C GLN A 91 0.15 0.91 -0.03
N MET A 92 1.02 1.80 0.46
CA MET A 92 1.19 2.07 1.87
C MET A 92 1.34 3.58 2.09
N VAL A 93 0.48 4.16 2.93
CA VAL A 93 0.75 5.51 3.48
C VAL A 93 1.42 5.32 4.82
N SER A 94 2.62 5.87 4.99
CA SER A 94 3.44 5.60 6.18
C SER A 94 4.22 6.82 6.64
N GLU A 95 4.20 7.05 7.95
CA GLU A 95 5.14 7.91 8.67
C GLU A 95 6.53 7.24 8.77
N LYS A 96 6.56 5.89 8.83
CA LYS A 96 7.79 5.10 8.87
C LYS A 96 8.39 4.94 7.48
N GLN A 97 9.68 5.22 7.37
CA GLN A 97 10.44 5.13 6.12
C GLN A 97 11.61 4.13 6.22
N ASN A 98 11.51 3.18 7.16
CA ASN A 98 12.58 2.20 7.40
C ASN A 98 12.33 0.89 6.65
N LEU A 99 13.42 0.15 6.41
CA LEU A 99 13.41 -1.12 5.69
C LEU A 99 12.44 -2.15 6.30
N PRO A 100 12.37 -2.36 7.64
CA PRO A 100 11.43 -3.32 8.22
C PRO A 100 9.96 -3.03 7.86
N THR A 101 9.56 -1.75 7.84
CA THR A 101 8.18 -1.37 7.48
C THR A 101 7.90 -1.66 6.01
N ILE A 102 8.82 -1.31 5.12
CA ILE A 102 8.69 -1.57 3.68
C ILE A 102 8.62 -3.08 3.41
N LEU A 103 9.48 -3.88 4.04
CA LEU A 103 9.45 -5.33 3.91
C LEU A 103 8.16 -5.94 4.44
N TYR A 104 7.63 -5.41 5.56
CA TYR A 104 6.37 -5.87 6.09
C TYR A 104 5.21 -5.62 5.11
N TRP A 105 5.15 -4.45 4.50
CA TRP A 105 4.18 -4.14 3.46
C TRP A 105 4.26 -5.09 2.26
N LEU A 106 5.46 -5.34 1.73
CA LEU A 106 5.67 -6.25 0.60
C LEU A 106 5.27 -7.70 0.95
N ASN A 107 5.61 -8.17 2.15
CA ASN A 107 5.26 -9.51 2.61
C ASN A 107 3.74 -9.66 2.78
N GLU A 108 3.06 -8.68 3.38
CA GLU A 108 1.59 -8.70 3.51
C GLU A 108 0.90 -8.76 2.15
N TRP A 109 1.46 -8.08 1.15
CA TRP A 109 0.95 -8.13 -0.22
C TRP A 109 1.13 -9.53 -0.84
N GLN A 110 2.32 -10.14 -0.71
CA GLN A 110 2.59 -11.50 -1.20
C GLN A 110 1.72 -12.57 -0.53
N LEU A 111 1.48 -12.47 0.78
CA LEU A 111 0.65 -13.40 1.55
C LEU A 111 -0.81 -13.47 1.05
N ARG A 112 -1.25 -12.52 0.23
CA ARG A 112 -2.58 -12.54 -0.42
C ARG A 112 -2.62 -13.33 -1.73
N GLY A 113 -1.63 -14.19 -1.98
CA GLY A 113 -1.58 -15.05 -3.16
C GLY A 113 -1.18 -14.29 -4.43
N VAL A 114 -0.42 -13.22 -4.26
CA VAL A 114 0.18 -12.45 -5.34
C VAL A 114 1.48 -13.15 -5.75
N PRO A 115 1.65 -13.51 -7.03
CA PRO A 115 2.92 -14.06 -7.52
C PRO A 115 4.09 -13.11 -7.21
N CYS A 116 5.28 -13.66 -6.96
CA CYS A 116 6.47 -12.81 -6.89
C CYS A 116 6.70 -12.16 -8.27
N PRO A 117 6.95 -10.85 -8.34
CA PRO A 117 7.40 -10.19 -9.56
C PRO A 117 8.65 -10.81 -10.17
#